data_AF-A0A2H1VS27-F1
#
_entry.id   AF-A0A2H1VS27-F1
#
_cell.length_a   1.000
_cell.length_b   1.000
_cell.length_c   1.000
_cell.angle_alpha   90.00
_cell.angle_beta   90.00
_cell.angle_gamma   90.00
#
_symmetry.space_group_name_H-M   'P 1'
#
loop_
_entity.id
_entity.type
_entity.pdbx_description
1 polymer ?
#
loop_
_entity_poly.entity_id
_entity_poly.type
_entity_poly.pdbx_seq_one_letter_code
_entity_poly.pdbx_strand_id
1 'polypeptide(L)'
;MWGNAREHTVGGSRGRAGSGRGAAVTLQCARCPYRAATHSQLMKHVQEKHLENHTVHLHTEEVEAADVLVCGACGFESGSRSVFRKHIEEEHGATTC
;
A
#
# COMPACT_ATOMS: atom_id res chain seq x y z
N MET A 1 31.84 -29.81 16.16
CA MET A 1 31.91 -28.85 17.28
C MET A 1 32.41 -27.53 16.71
N TRP A 2 31.51 -26.62 16.36
CA TRP A 2 31.85 -25.26 15.90
C TRP A 2 31.19 -24.27 16.85
N GLY A 3 32.01 -23.58 17.64
CA GLY A 3 31.60 -22.43 18.44
C GLY A 3 31.87 -21.13 17.68
N ASN A 4 30.99 -20.15 17.80
CA ASN A 4 31.14 -19.03 18.73
C ASN A 4 30.28 -17.83 18.32
N ALA A 5 29.79 -17.18 19.37
CA ALA A 5 28.95 -15.98 19.36
C ALA A 5 29.60 -14.80 18.64
N ARG A 6 28.72 -13.93 18.11
CA ARG A 6 29.03 -12.51 17.88
C ARG A 6 27.82 -11.69 18.29
N GLU A 7 27.87 -11.33 19.56
CA GLU A 7 27.28 -10.14 20.14
C GLU A 7 27.65 -8.87 19.33
N HIS A 8 26.65 -8.02 19.12
CA HIS A 8 26.86 -6.63 18.69
C HIS A 8 26.24 -5.74 19.77
N THR A 9 27.04 -5.41 20.78
CA THR A 9 26.79 -4.31 21.68
C THR A 9 27.39 -3.04 21.07
N VAL A 10 26.56 -2.07 20.71
CA VAL A 10 26.98 -0.65 20.66
C VAL A 10 26.13 0.11 21.66
N GLY A 11 26.78 0.54 22.74
CA GLY A 11 26.19 1.39 23.77
C GLY A 11 26.12 2.86 23.34
N GLY A 12 25.30 3.65 24.04
CA GLY A 12 25.38 5.11 23.98
C GLY A 12 24.07 5.91 24.04
N SER A 13 23.23 5.63 25.03
CA SER A 13 22.33 6.56 25.75
C SER A 13 22.01 7.96 25.18
N ARG A 14 20.73 8.17 24.84
CA ARG A 14 19.97 9.35 25.30
C ARG A 14 18.66 8.87 25.91
N GLY A 15 18.65 8.80 27.24
CA GLY A 15 17.44 8.50 27.99
C GLY A 15 16.41 9.63 27.86
N ARG A 16 15.14 9.26 27.87
CA ARG A 16 14.19 9.90 28.76
C ARG A 16 13.43 8.80 29.51
N ALA A 17 13.80 8.67 30.78
CA ALA A 17 12.93 8.10 31.79
C ALA A 17 11.61 8.88 31.76
N GLY A 18 10.52 8.14 31.59
CA GLY A 18 9.16 8.65 31.65
C GLY A 18 8.28 7.56 32.23
N SER A 19 8.29 7.44 33.56
CA SER A 19 7.21 6.79 34.31
C SER A 19 5.92 7.53 33.98
N GLY A 20 5.06 6.94 33.14
CA GLY A 20 3.87 7.64 32.63
C GLY A 20 2.80 6.67 32.15
N ARG A 21 1.75 6.55 32.97
CA ARG A 21 0.50 5.87 32.69
C ARG A 21 -0.07 6.31 31.33
N GLY A 22 -0.51 5.34 30.53
CA GLY A 22 -1.24 5.56 29.28
C GLY A 22 -0.39 5.35 28.02
N ALA A 23 -0.20 4.10 27.62
CA ALA A 23 0.37 3.78 26.31
C ALA A 23 -0.59 4.28 25.21
N ALA A 24 -0.37 5.51 24.73
CA ALA A 24 -0.89 5.92 23.43
C ALA A 24 -0.20 5.03 22.39
N VAL A 25 -0.88 3.94 22.01
CA VAL A 25 -0.42 3.01 20.97
C VAL A 25 -0.34 3.81 19.68
N THR A 26 0.87 4.27 19.33
CA THR A 26 1.14 4.84 18.02
C THR A 26 1.35 3.69 17.04
N LEU A 27 0.60 3.72 15.94
CA LEU A 27 0.63 2.67 14.92
C LEU A 27 1.72 3.03 13.91
N GLN A 28 2.69 2.13 13.73
CA GLN A 28 3.83 2.32 12.84
C GLN A 28 3.59 1.64 11.49
N CYS A 29 4.01 2.29 10.41
CA CYS A 29 3.99 1.67 9.08
C CYS A 29 5.05 0.57 8.97
N ALA A 30 4.70 -0.57 8.37
CA ALA A 30 5.64 -1.67 8.15
C ALA A 30 6.66 -1.40 7.02
N ARG A 31 6.36 -0.45 6.12
CA ARG A 31 7.18 -0.14 4.94
C ARG A 31 8.10 1.06 5.11
N CYS A 32 7.86 1.92 6.10
CA CYS A 32 8.65 3.13 6.31
C CYS A 32 8.64 3.56 7.80
N PRO A 33 9.55 4.45 8.25
CA PRO A 33 9.63 4.89 9.64
C PRO A 33 8.49 5.84 10.09
N TYR A 34 7.39 5.92 9.33
CA TYR A 34 6.23 6.76 9.66
C TYR A 34 5.43 6.18 10.84
N ARG A 35 5.00 7.05 11.76
CA ARG A 35 4.18 6.70 12.92
C ARG A 35 2.94 7.59 12.96
N ALA A 36 1.79 6.98 13.19
CA ALA A 36 0.52 7.67 13.31
C ALA A 36 -0.07 7.49 14.71
N ALA A 37 -0.81 8.49 15.17
CA ALA A 37 -1.51 8.42 16.46
C ALA A 37 -2.83 7.64 16.37
N THR A 38 -3.38 7.43 15.16
CA THR A 38 -4.63 6.70 14.95
C THR A 38 -4.54 5.79 13.74
N HIS A 39 -5.36 4.73 13.75
CA HIS A 39 -5.41 3.73 12.68
C HIS A 39 -5.77 4.36 11.33
N SER A 40 -6.72 5.30 11.30
CA SER A 40 -7.14 5.98 10.07
C SER A 40 -6.00 6.79 9.43
N GLN A 41 -5.15 7.41 10.23
CA GLN A 41 -3.99 8.16 9.72
C GLN A 41 -2.92 7.21 9.16
N LEU A 42 -2.71 6.06 9.79
CA LEU A 42 -1.80 5.06 9.25
C LEU A 42 -2.34 4.44 7.96
N MET A 43 -3.63 4.10 7.91
CA MET A 43 -4.26 3.52 6.73
C MET A 43 -4.25 4.49 5.55
N LYS A 44 -4.55 5.78 5.76
CA LYS A 44 -4.40 6.81 4.72
C LYS A 44 -2.97 6.91 4.21
N HIS A 45 -2.00 6.92 5.13
CA HIS A 45 -0.59 6.95 4.74
C HIS A 45 -0.19 5.73 3.90
N VAL A 46 -0.58 4.52 4.31
CA VAL A 46 -0.30 3.30 3.54
C VAL A 46 -1.02 3.35 2.19
N GLN A 47 -2.25 3.84 2.15
CA GLN A 47 -3.01 3.97 0.92
C GLN A 47 -2.38 4.97 -0.07
N GLU A 48 -1.90 6.12 0.39
CA GLU A 48 -1.34 7.12 -0.53
C GLU A 48 0.14 6.90 -0.89
N LYS A 49 0.93 6.35 0.04
CA LYS A 49 2.39 6.22 -0.13
C LYS A 49 2.86 4.82 -0.49
N HIS A 50 2.02 3.80 -0.27
CA HIS A 50 2.43 2.40 -0.40
C HIS A 50 1.47 1.55 -1.23
N LEU A 51 0.21 1.95 -1.36
CA LEU A 51 -0.76 1.32 -2.26
C LEU A 51 -1.04 2.33 -3.37
N GLU A 52 -0.07 2.47 -4.27
CA GLU A 52 -0.24 3.26 -5.50
C GLU A 52 -1.64 3.00 -6.08
N ASN A 53 -2.39 4.10 -6.22
CA ASN A 53 -3.78 4.11 -6.63
C ASN A 53 -4.02 3.12 -7.78
N HIS A 54 -4.94 2.18 -7.60
CA HIS A 54 -5.44 1.32 -8.68
C HIS A 54 -6.32 2.12 -9.66
N THR A 55 -5.93 3.34 -10.02
CA THR A 55 -6.60 4.15 -11.02
C THR A 55 -6.13 3.70 -12.38
N VAL A 56 -6.96 2.91 -13.05
CA VAL A 56 -6.71 2.50 -14.43
C VAL A 56 -7.18 3.63 -15.34
N HIS A 57 -6.25 4.25 -16.06
CA HIS A 57 -6.55 5.30 -17.03
C HIS A 57 -7.04 4.67 -18.33
N LEU A 58 -8.36 4.67 -18.51
CA LEU A 58 -9.03 4.13 -19.70
C LEU A 58 -9.25 5.19 -20.78
N HIS A 59 -8.47 6.29 -20.80
CA HIS A 59 -8.61 7.38 -21.78
C HIS A 59 -7.27 7.77 -22.43
N THR A 60 -6.26 6.88 -22.40
CA THR A 60 -5.03 7.10 -23.16
C THR A 60 -5.22 6.68 -24.62
N GLU A 61 -4.53 7.36 -25.52
CA GLU A 61 -4.48 7.06 -26.96
C GLU A 61 -4.07 5.60 -27.25
N GLU A 62 -3.20 5.04 -26.41
CA GLU A 62 -2.78 3.63 -26.48
C GLU A 62 -3.93 2.65 -26.23
N VAL A 63 -4.83 2.98 -25.31
CA VAL A 63 -6.01 2.17 -25.00
C VAL A 63 -7.08 2.38 -26.08
N GLU A 64 -7.16 3.55 -26.72
CA GLU A 64 -8.06 3.78 -27.87
C GLU A 64 -7.66 3.01 -29.12
N ALA A 65 -6.37 2.81 -29.35
CA ALA A 65 -5.87 2.00 -30.45
C ALA A 65 -5.98 0.47 -30.20
N ALA A 66 -6.29 0.04 -28.97
CA ALA A 66 -6.40 -1.37 -28.61
C ALA A 66 -7.81 -1.92 -28.89
N ASP A 67 -7.90 -2.96 -29.73
CA ASP A 67 -9.16 -3.64 -30.04
C ASP A 67 -9.73 -4.48 -28.86
N VAL A 68 -8.88 -4.90 -27.92
CA VAL A 68 -9.25 -5.75 -26.77
C VAL A 68 -8.55 -5.27 -25.50
N LEU A 69 -9.31 -5.08 -24.43
CA LEU A 69 -8.82 -4.73 -23.10
C LEU A 69 -8.82 -5.97 -22.21
N VAL A 70 -7.68 -6.23 -21.54
CA VAL A 70 -7.50 -7.38 -20.66
C VAL A 70 -7.22 -6.93 -19.23
N CYS A 71 -7.93 -7.51 -18.27
CA CYS A 71 -7.80 -7.20 -16.86
C CYS A 71 -6.60 -7.95 -16.29
N GLY A 72 -5.57 -7.21 -15.84
CA GLY A 72 -4.38 -7.82 -15.25
C GLY A 72 -4.62 -8.52 -13.90
N ALA A 73 -5.76 -8.28 -13.24
CA ALA A 73 -6.08 -8.87 -11.94
C ALA A 73 -6.76 -10.24 -12.06
N CYS A 74 -7.54 -10.49 -13.11
CA CYS A 74 -8.32 -11.74 -13.26
C CYS A 74 -8.29 -12.35 -14.67
N GLY A 75 -7.68 -11.69 -15.65
CA GLY A 75 -7.61 -12.17 -17.03
C GLY A 75 -8.88 -11.94 -17.86
N PHE A 76 -9.86 -11.18 -17.36
CA PHE A 76 -11.07 -10.85 -18.12
C PHE A 76 -10.74 -9.98 -19.33
N GLU A 77 -11.18 -10.39 -20.51
CA GLU A 77 -10.97 -9.67 -21.77
C GLU A 77 -12.28 -9.10 -22.33
N SER A 78 -12.25 -7.88 -22.86
CA SER A 78 -13.40 -7.21 -23.46
C SER A 78 -12.98 -6.22 -24.53
N GLY A 79 -13.64 -6.25 -25.69
CA GLY A 79 -13.48 -5.24 -26.76
C GLY A 79 -14.24 -3.94 -26.52
N SER A 80 -14.90 -3.78 -25.38
CA SER A 80 -15.71 -2.60 -25.05
C SER A 80 -15.24 -1.96 -23.75
N ARG A 81 -14.82 -0.68 -23.83
CA ARG A 81 -14.38 0.12 -22.68
C ARG A 81 -15.43 0.19 -21.57
N SER A 82 -16.70 0.38 -21.92
CA SER A 82 -17.79 0.50 -20.96
C SER A 82 -17.98 -0.79 -20.15
N VAL A 83 -17.85 -1.95 -20.81
CA VAL A 83 -17.95 -3.27 -20.17
C VAL A 83 -16.72 -3.50 -19.28
N PHE A 84 -15.53 -3.14 -19.76
CA PHE A 84 -14.29 -3.29 -19.02
C PHE A 84 -14.24 -2.40 -17.76
N ARG A 85 -14.70 -1.15 -17.86
CA ARG A 85 -14.88 -0.24 -16.73
C ARG A 85 -15.81 -0.84 -15.68
N LYS A 86 -17.00 -1.26 -16.11
CA LYS A 86 -17.99 -1.86 -15.21
C LYS A 86 -17.43 -3.10 -14.51
N HIS A 87 -16.70 -3.94 -15.23
CA HIS A 87 -15.98 -5.08 -14.65
C HIS A 87 -15.00 -4.63 -13.56
N ILE A 88 -14.13 -3.64 -13.82
CA ILE A 88 -13.17 -3.16 -12.83
C ILE A 88 -13.88 -2.56 -11.60
N GLU A 89 -14.98 -1.86 -11.80
CA GLU A 89 -15.74 -1.23 -10.71
C GLU A 89 -16.53 -2.25 -9.88
N GLU A 90 -17.18 -3.24 -10.51
CA GLU A 90 -18.00 -4.25 -9.81
C GLU A 90 -17.17 -5.39 -9.22
N GLU A 91 -16.21 -5.93 -9.98
CA GLU A 91 -15.45 -7.13 -9.58
C GLU A 91 -14.19 -6.78 -8.77
N HIS A 92 -13.63 -5.59 -8.99
CA HIS A 92 -12.38 -5.18 -8.34
C HIS A 92 -12.53 -3.93 -7.47
N GLY A 93 -13.69 -3.26 -7.49
CA GLY A 93 -13.94 -2.07 -6.67
C GLY A 93 -12.98 -0.91 -6.99
N ALA A 94 -12.32 -0.94 -8.15
CA ALA A 94 -11.35 0.08 -8.56
C ALA A 94 -12.03 1.10 -9.48
N THR A 95 -11.70 2.38 -9.27
CA THR A 95 -12.30 3.48 -10.04
C THR A 95 -11.41 3.82 -11.22
N THR A 96 -11.97 3.78 -12.43
CA THR A 96 -11.26 4.18 -13.66
C THR A 96 -11.58 5.63 -14.00
N CYS A 97 -10.58 6.46 -14.28
CA CYS A 97 -10.73 7.88 -14.63
C CYS A 97 -10.47 8.12 -16.12
#